data_AF-A0AAV2Z1I2-F1
#
_entry.id   AF-A0AAV2Z1I2-F1
#
_cell.length_a   1.000
_cell.length_b   1.000
_cell.length_c   1.000
_cell.angle_alpha   90.00
_cell.angle_beta   90.00
_cell.angle_gamma   90.00
#
_symmetry.space_group_name_H-M   'P 1'
#
loop_
_entity.id
_entity.type
_entity.pdbx_description
1 polymer ?
#
loop_
_entity_poly.entity_id
_entity_poly.type
_entity_poly.pdbx_seq_one_letter_code
_entity_poly.pdbx_strand_id
1 'polypeptide(L)'
;MDYAADGGHLPVVQWLHETAHECVDSDIFYGAAQLGHLHVLRFMLEQCSHPCSKDAMTNVVGNGHLNVLQFLHWHYAPEYTVQAMDRAAIHGHLDIVKFLHEYSGVSCSPKAMDEVIANGHTAVVDFLHENGWEGWSKTAVNAAAANGRLDMIKYLYEHHLTTFTTNAMDDAAKNGHLYIINYLLEHQLATCTTNAMDSAASNGHLDVVEFPHKYREEVCTTAAMEGALLADHLDVVKFLHVNRHEGCSQGAMESAGDHGIYRWFASWTRIGLESALMRCTGL
;
A
#
# COMPACT_ATOMS: atom_id res chain seq x y z
N MET A 1 9.44 -31.84 -12.46
CA MET A 1 8.67 -31.10 -13.49
C MET A 1 8.38 -29.65 -13.10
N ASP A 2 8.14 -29.37 -11.82
CA ASP A 2 7.59 -28.11 -11.27
C ASP A 2 8.38 -26.86 -11.68
N TYR A 3 9.68 -26.80 -11.39
CA TYR A 3 10.53 -25.65 -11.76
C TYR A 3 10.56 -25.39 -13.28
N ALA A 4 10.43 -26.43 -14.10
CA ALA A 4 10.38 -26.28 -15.54
C ALA A 4 9.03 -25.71 -16.00
N ALA A 5 7.94 -26.10 -15.34
CA ALA A 5 6.62 -25.52 -15.58
C ALA A 5 6.54 -24.07 -15.10
N ASP A 6 7.07 -23.76 -13.91
CA ASP A 6 7.18 -22.40 -13.37
C ASP A 6 8.04 -21.50 -14.25
N GLY A 7 9.12 -22.03 -14.82
CA GLY A 7 9.99 -21.31 -15.75
C GLY A 7 9.42 -21.19 -17.18
N GLY A 8 8.27 -21.80 -17.46
CA GLY A 8 7.69 -21.81 -18.81
C GLY A 8 8.49 -22.64 -19.82
N HIS A 9 9.33 -23.57 -19.36
CA HIS A 9 10.22 -24.37 -20.19
C HIS A 9 9.50 -25.61 -20.76
N LEU A 10 8.56 -25.37 -21.69
CA LEU A 10 7.79 -26.45 -22.35
C LEU A 10 8.66 -27.61 -22.88
N PRO A 11 9.82 -27.40 -23.54
CA PRO A 11 10.63 -28.53 -24.02
C PRO A 11 11.16 -29.42 -22.88
N VAL A 12 11.47 -28.84 -21.73
CA VAL A 12 11.93 -29.59 -20.54
C VAL A 12 10.76 -30.33 -19.91
N VAL A 13 9.58 -29.69 -19.85
CA VAL A 13 8.34 -30.33 -19.38
C VAL A 13 7.97 -31.54 -20.26
N GLN A 14 8.01 -31.38 -21.58
CA GLN A 14 7.76 -32.47 -22.54
C GLN A 14 8.77 -33.60 -22.36
N TRP A 15 10.06 -33.27 -22.28
CA TRP A 15 11.11 -34.27 -22.08
C TRP A 15 10.95 -35.05 -20.77
N LEU A 16 10.63 -34.36 -19.66
CA LEU A 16 10.38 -35.01 -18.37
C LEU A 16 9.14 -35.91 -18.42
N HIS A 17 8.07 -35.48 -19.09
CA HIS A 17 6.86 -36.27 -19.23
C HIS A 17 7.09 -37.55 -20.06
N GLU A 18 7.79 -37.42 -21.19
CA GLU A 18 8.05 -38.54 -22.11
C GLU A 18 9.11 -39.51 -21.58
N THR A 19 10.17 -39.00 -20.96
CA THR A 19 11.37 -39.79 -20.63
C THR A 19 11.40 -40.26 -19.18
N ALA A 20 10.90 -39.45 -18.25
CA ALA A 20 10.90 -39.77 -16.81
C ALA A 20 9.54 -40.32 -16.33
N HIS A 21 8.52 -40.36 -17.21
CA HIS A 21 7.14 -40.72 -16.87
C HIS A 21 6.60 -39.94 -15.66
N GLU A 22 7.09 -38.70 -15.47
CA GLU A 22 6.54 -37.79 -14.46
C GLU A 22 5.12 -37.38 -14.87
N CYS A 23 4.15 -37.59 -13.98
CA CYS A 23 2.76 -37.19 -14.20
C CYS A 23 2.60 -35.69 -14.03
N VAL A 24 1.73 -35.09 -14.85
CA VAL A 24 1.25 -33.73 -14.61
C VAL A 24 0.24 -33.79 -13.45
N ASP A 25 0.49 -33.04 -12.39
CA ASP A 25 -0.41 -32.89 -11.26
C ASP A 25 -0.96 -31.46 -11.15
N SER A 26 -1.76 -31.22 -10.10
CA SER A 26 -2.37 -29.92 -9.85
C SER A 26 -1.37 -28.82 -9.51
N ASP A 27 -0.23 -29.17 -8.90
CA ASP A 27 0.75 -28.21 -8.39
C ASP A 27 1.58 -27.65 -9.54
N ILE A 28 1.95 -28.53 -10.48
CA ILE A 28 2.61 -28.15 -11.73
C ILE A 28 1.69 -27.24 -12.58
N PHE A 29 0.40 -27.59 -12.67
CA PHE A 29 -0.59 -26.75 -13.36
C PHE A 29 -0.73 -25.39 -12.68
N TYR A 30 -0.79 -25.38 -11.34
CA TYR A 30 -0.91 -24.16 -10.54
C TYR A 30 0.26 -23.20 -10.78
N GLY A 31 1.50 -23.70 -10.77
CA GLY A 31 2.70 -22.90 -11.00
C GLY A 31 2.75 -22.28 -12.41
N ALA A 32 2.45 -23.08 -13.44
CA ALA A 32 2.34 -22.60 -14.81
C ALA A 32 1.20 -21.57 -15.00
N ALA A 33 0.08 -21.75 -14.30
CA ALA A 33 -1.07 -20.86 -14.32
C ALA A 33 -0.80 -19.54 -13.60
N GLN A 34 -0.14 -19.59 -12.45
CA GLN A 34 0.26 -18.41 -11.67
C GLN A 34 1.23 -17.51 -12.45
N LEU A 35 2.08 -18.09 -13.30
CA LEU A 35 3.08 -17.36 -14.07
C LEU A 35 2.69 -17.13 -15.54
N GLY A 36 1.49 -17.57 -15.96
CA GLY A 36 0.91 -17.22 -17.25
C GLY A 36 1.45 -18.00 -18.44
N HIS A 37 2.04 -19.18 -18.21
CA HIS A 37 2.68 -19.99 -19.24
C HIS A 37 1.66 -20.79 -20.06
N LEU A 38 0.91 -20.08 -20.92
CA LEU A 38 -0.16 -20.64 -21.74
C LEU A 38 0.27 -21.88 -22.55
N HIS A 39 1.47 -21.88 -23.10
CA HIS A 39 2.03 -22.98 -23.88
C HIS A 39 2.27 -24.25 -23.04
N VAL A 40 2.71 -24.08 -21.80
CA VAL A 40 2.85 -25.18 -20.82
C VAL A 40 1.47 -25.70 -20.41
N LEU A 41 0.53 -24.80 -20.11
CA LEU A 41 -0.85 -25.17 -19.73
C LEU A 41 -1.60 -25.90 -20.85
N ARG A 42 -1.44 -25.46 -22.10
CA ARG A 42 -2.02 -26.14 -23.27
C ARG A 42 -1.55 -27.57 -23.37
N PHE A 43 -0.24 -27.79 -23.28
CA PHE A 43 0.33 -29.14 -23.29
C PHE A 43 -0.24 -29.98 -22.14
N MET A 44 -0.30 -29.43 -20.92
CA MET A 44 -0.84 -30.15 -19.75
C MET A 44 -2.30 -30.54 -19.92
N LEU A 45 -3.12 -29.65 -20.47
CA LEU A 45 -4.56 -29.87 -20.69
C LEU A 45 -4.85 -30.83 -21.85
N GLU A 46 -3.94 -30.96 -22.81
CA GLU A 46 -4.01 -31.98 -23.87
C GLU A 46 -3.65 -33.37 -23.35
N GLN A 47 -2.66 -33.47 -22.46
CA GLN A 47 -2.20 -34.76 -21.92
C GLN A 47 -3.07 -35.28 -20.77
N CYS A 48 -3.72 -34.39 -20.03
CA CYS A 48 -4.51 -34.77 -18.87
C CYS A 48 -5.85 -34.02 -18.82
N SER A 49 -6.94 -34.76 -18.66
CA SER A 49 -8.26 -34.19 -18.37
C SER A 49 -8.36 -33.76 -16.89
N HIS A 50 -7.50 -32.84 -16.46
CA HIS A 50 -7.60 -32.28 -15.11
C HIS A 50 -8.59 -31.11 -15.13
N PRO A 51 -9.63 -31.11 -14.28
CA PRO A 51 -10.50 -29.96 -14.14
C PRO A 51 -9.69 -28.78 -13.59
N CYS A 52 -9.75 -27.64 -14.27
CA CYS A 52 -9.22 -26.40 -13.75
C CYS A 52 -9.85 -26.13 -12.37
N SER A 53 -9.02 -26.07 -11.32
CA SER A 53 -9.52 -25.73 -9.99
C SER A 53 -9.96 -24.27 -9.95
N LYS A 54 -10.93 -23.96 -9.09
CA LYS A 54 -11.37 -22.57 -8.85
C LYS A 54 -10.19 -21.70 -8.38
N ASP A 55 -9.25 -22.27 -7.64
CA ASP A 55 -8.05 -21.58 -7.16
C ASP A 55 -7.08 -21.25 -8.30
N ALA A 56 -6.86 -22.19 -9.24
CA ALA A 56 -6.03 -21.94 -10.40
C ALA A 56 -6.60 -20.81 -11.26
N MET A 57 -7.93 -20.79 -11.47
CA MET A 57 -8.60 -19.70 -12.18
C MET A 57 -8.45 -18.36 -11.44
N THR A 58 -8.66 -18.37 -10.13
CA THR A 58 -8.53 -17.17 -9.29
C THR A 58 -7.11 -16.59 -9.36
N ASN A 59 -6.09 -17.43 -9.50
CA ASN A 59 -4.70 -16.98 -9.64
C ASN A 59 -4.36 -16.48 -11.04
N VAL A 60 -4.87 -17.13 -12.09
CA VAL A 60 -4.73 -16.63 -13.47
C VAL A 60 -5.28 -15.20 -13.55
N VAL A 61 -6.47 -15.01 -12.98
CA VAL A 61 -7.17 -13.72 -12.89
C VAL A 61 -6.37 -12.73 -12.03
N GLY A 62 -5.97 -13.14 -10.82
CA GLY A 62 -5.28 -12.27 -9.87
C GLY A 62 -3.86 -11.86 -10.27
N ASN A 63 -3.19 -12.62 -11.13
CA ASN A 63 -1.84 -12.29 -11.64
C ASN A 63 -1.86 -11.63 -13.03
N GLY A 64 -3.03 -11.37 -13.61
CA GLY A 64 -3.12 -10.57 -14.83
C GLY A 64 -3.00 -11.33 -16.15
N HIS A 65 -3.13 -12.66 -16.13
CA HIS A 65 -2.91 -13.50 -17.31
C HIS A 65 -4.17 -13.62 -18.18
N LEU A 66 -4.54 -12.52 -18.85
CA LEU A 66 -5.73 -12.45 -19.71
C LEU A 66 -5.74 -13.52 -20.83
N ASN A 67 -4.58 -13.82 -21.42
CA ASN A 67 -4.43 -14.84 -22.46
C ASN A 67 -4.79 -16.25 -21.96
N VAL A 68 -4.38 -16.60 -20.75
CA VAL A 68 -4.72 -17.87 -20.09
C VAL A 68 -6.20 -17.86 -19.70
N LEU A 69 -6.70 -16.75 -19.15
CA LEU A 69 -8.13 -16.60 -18.81
C LEU A 69 -9.03 -16.82 -20.03
N GLN A 70 -8.72 -16.17 -21.16
CA GLN A 70 -9.45 -16.35 -22.42
C GLN A 70 -9.34 -17.79 -22.92
N PHE A 71 -8.16 -18.39 -22.89
CA PHE A 71 -8.04 -19.80 -23.28
C PHE A 71 -8.93 -20.70 -22.41
N LEU A 72 -8.90 -20.53 -21.09
CA LEU A 72 -9.69 -21.36 -20.19
C LEU A 72 -11.20 -21.10 -20.33
N HIS A 73 -11.61 -19.85 -20.56
CA HIS A 73 -13.03 -19.51 -20.73
C HIS A 73 -13.66 -20.21 -21.94
N TRP A 74 -13.02 -20.13 -23.11
CA TRP A 74 -13.58 -20.66 -24.36
C TRP A 74 -13.51 -22.19 -24.44
N HIS A 75 -12.56 -22.82 -23.74
CA HIS A 75 -12.39 -24.27 -23.80
C HIS A 75 -13.09 -25.03 -22.67
N TYR A 76 -13.32 -24.40 -21.51
CA TYR A 76 -13.77 -25.11 -20.31
C TYR A 76 -14.95 -24.47 -19.56
N ALA A 77 -15.48 -23.32 -20.03
CA ALA A 77 -16.63 -22.63 -19.42
C ALA A 77 -16.59 -22.57 -17.87
N PRO A 78 -15.53 -22.00 -17.28
CA PRO A 78 -15.30 -22.01 -15.84
C PRO A 78 -16.30 -21.12 -15.10
N GLU A 79 -16.66 -21.52 -13.87
CA GLU A 79 -17.36 -20.65 -12.93
C GLU A 79 -16.38 -19.61 -12.35
N TYR A 80 -16.77 -18.34 -12.38
CA TYR A 80 -15.99 -17.25 -11.78
C TYR A 80 -16.46 -16.95 -10.36
N THR A 81 -15.50 -16.68 -9.47
CA THR A 81 -15.76 -16.35 -8.08
C THR A 81 -15.65 -14.84 -7.86
N VAL A 82 -16.35 -14.33 -6.84
CA VAL A 82 -16.18 -12.93 -6.37
C VAL A 82 -14.72 -12.67 -5.98
N GLN A 83 -14.04 -13.66 -5.40
CA GLN A 83 -12.63 -13.57 -5.05
C GLN A 83 -11.71 -13.36 -6.26
N ALA A 84 -12.05 -13.95 -7.41
CA ALA A 84 -11.30 -13.72 -8.65
C ALA A 84 -11.47 -12.28 -9.12
N MET A 85 -12.71 -11.77 -9.15
CA MET A 85 -12.99 -10.36 -9.49
C MET A 85 -12.25 -9.40 -8.54
N ASP A 86 -12.34 -9.65 -7.22
CA ASP A 86 -11.67 -8.85 -6.20
C ASP A 86 -10.15 -8.81 -6.42
N ARG A 87 -9.51 -9.95 -6.71
CA ARG A 87 -8.07 -10.00 -6.96
C ARG A 87 -7.67 -9.28 -8.25
N ALA A 88 -8.44 -9.40 -9.32
CA ALA A 88 -8.16 -8.65 -10.55
C ALA A 88 -8.25 -7.15 -10.32
N ALA A 89 -9.27 -6.70 -9.57
CA ALA A 89 -9.46 -5.30 -9.24
C ALA A 89 -8.32 -4.77 -8.36
N ILE A 90 -7.99 -5.48 -7.27
CA ILE A 90 -6.95 -5.09 -6.30
C ILE A 90 -5.56 -4.97 -6.94
N HIS A 91 -5.26 -5.75 -7.98
CA HIS A 91 -3.98 -5.68 -8.71
C HIS A 91 -4.05 -4.79 -9.97
N GLY A 92 -5.19 -4.14 -10.23
CA GLY A 92 -5.33 -3.17 -11.31
C GLY A 92 -5.45 -3.77 -12.72
N HIS A 93 -5.83 -5.05 -12.83
CA HIS A 93 -5.96 -5.75 -14.11
C HIS A 93 -7.28 -5.38 -14.82
N LEU A 94 -7.38 -4.15 -15.32
CA LEU A 94 -8.60 -3.59 -15.92
C LEU A 94 -9.19 -4.48 -17.03
N ASP A 95 -8.36 -5.03 -17.92
CA ASP A 95 -8.84 -5.85 -19.03
C ASP A 95 -9.53 -7.12 -18.53
N ILE A 96 -9.05 -7.68 -17.41
CA ILE A 96 -9.64 -8.85 -16.77
C ILE A 96 -10.91 -8.44 -16.00
N VAL A 97 -10.93 -7.29 -15.32
CA VAL A 97 -12.14 -6.77 -14.68
C VAL A 97 -13.26 -6.58 -15.70
N LYS A 98 -12.96 -5.95 -16.85
CA LYS A 98 -13.90 -5.80 -17.98
C LYS A 98 -14.41 -7.14 -18.47
N PHE A 99 -13.49 -8.09 -18.69
CA PHE A 99 -13.82 -9.43 -19.14
C PHE A 99 -14.74 -10.16 -18.14
N LEU A 100 -14.40 -10.17 -16.87
CA LEU A 100 -15.23 -10.81 -15.85
C LEU A 100 -16.58 -10.12 -15.72
N HIS A 101 -16.65 -8.80 -15.79
CA HIS A 101 -17.92 -8.07 -15.70
C HIS A 101 -18.87 -8.47 -16.84
N GLU A 102 -18.35 -8.57 -18.08
CA GLU A 102 -19.13 -8.92 -19.27
C GLU A 102 -19.64 -10.37 -19.26
N TYR A 103 -18.79 -11.34 -18.88
CA TYR A 103 -19.09 -12.76 -19.05
C TYR A 103 -19.55 -13.48 -17.78
N SER A 104 -19.33 -12.92 -16.59
CA SER A 104 -19.66 -13.60 -15.32
C SER A 104 -20.82 -12.98 -14.56
N GLY A 105 -21.11 -11.68 -14.77
CA GLY A 105 -22.05 -10.93 -13.94
C GLY A 105 -21.63 -10.81 -12.46
N VAL A 106 -20.40 -11.20 -12.12
CA VAL A 106 -19.82 -11.05 -10.78
C VAL A 106 -19.32 -9.62 -10.61
N SER A 107 -19.55 -9.05 -9.44
CA SER A 107 -19.08 -7.71 -9.06
C SER A 107 -18.07 -7.78 -7.93
N CYS A 108 -17.26 -6.72 -7.79
CA CYS A 108 -16.33 -6.58 -6.67
C CYS A 108 -17.07 -6.55 -5.32
N SER A 109 -16.39 -6.93 -4.26
CA SER A 109 -16.83 -6.68 -2.89
C SER A 109 -16.47 -5.25 -2.45
N PRO A 110 -17.21 -4.64 -1.49
CA PRO A 110 -16.87 -3.33 -0.92
C PRO A 110 -15.44 -3.23 -0.39
N LYS A 111 -14.95 -4.31 0.25
CA LYS A 111 -13.58 -4.38 0.76
C LYS A 111 -12.55 -4.35 -0.37
N ALA A 112 -12.81 -5.06 -1.46
CA ALA A 112 -11.92 -5.03 -2.61
C ALA A 112 -11.86 -3.64 -3.23
N MET A 113 -12.97 -2.91 -3.25
CA MET A 113 -12.97 -1.54 -3.77
C MET A 113 -12.25 -0.53 -2.87
N ASP A 114 -12.28 -0.70 -1.55
CA ASP A 114 -11.43 0.07 -0.65
C ASP A 114 -9.94 -0.16 -0.96
N GLU A 115 -9.55 -1.40 -1.23
CA GLU A 115 -8.17 -1.77 -1.59
C GLU A 115 -7.78 -1.28 -2.99
N VAL A 116 -8.69 -1.29 -3.97
CA VAL A 116 -8.49 -0.70 -5.32
C VAL A 116 -8.16 0.79 -5.21
N ILE A 117 -8.93 1.50 -4.37
CA ILE A 117 -8.71 2.92 -4.07
C ILE A 117 -7.39 3.12 -3.33
N ALA A 118 -7.09 2.28 -2.34
CA ALA A 118 -5.83 2.33 -1.59
C ALA A 118 -4.60 2.10 -2.48
N ASN A 119 -4.72 1.23 -3.51
CA ASN A 119 -3.65 0.92 -4.44
C ASN A 119 -3.51 1.94 -5.57
N GLY A 120 -4.50 2.81 -5.78
CA GLY A 120 -4.46 3.86 -6.81
C GLY A 120 -4.87 3.38 -8.20
N HIS A 121 -5.70 2.35 -8.30
CA HIS A 121 -6.13 1.81 -9.59
C HIS A 121 -7.30 2.62 -10.19
N THR A 122 -7.04 3.89 -10.52
CA THR A 122 -7.99 4.85 -11.09
C THR A 122 -8.82 4.27 -12.24
N ALA A 123 -8.18 3.63 -13.21
CA ALA A 123 -8.87 3.07 -14.37
C ALA A 123 -9.89 1.97 -14.02
N VAL A 124 -9.66 1.21 -12.96
CA VAL A 124 -10.62 0.21 -12.45
C VAL A 124 -11.77 0.91 -11.74
N VAL A 125 -11.49 1.94 -10.94
CA VAL A 125 -12.52 2.76 -10.28
C VAL A 125 -13.40 3.44 -11.32
N ASP A 126 -12.81 4.06 -12.34
CA ASP A 126 -13.51 4.70 -13.46
C ASP A 126 -14.48 3.73 -14.12
N PHE A 127 -13.98 2.56 -14.52
CA PHE A 127 -14.81 1.55 -15.16
C PHE A 127 -15.97 1.10 -14.26
N LEU A 128 -15.72 0.84 -12.98
CA LEU A 128 -16.77 0.39 -12.07
C LEU A 128 -17.79 1.49 -11.75
N HIS A 129 -17.34 2.73 -11.64
CA HIS A 129 -18.20 3.90 -11.45
C HIS A 129 -19.10 4.15 -12.66
N GLU A 130 -18.55 4.08 -13.88
CA GLU A 130 -19.32 4.16 -15.15
C GLU A 130 -20.39 3.06 -15.26
N ASN A 131 -20.14 1.89 -14.66
CA ASN A 131 -21.09 0.78 -14.60
C ASN A 131 -22.01 0.82 -13.36
N GLY A 132 -22.08 1.97 -12.66
CA GLY A 132 -23.04 2.23 -11.59
C GLY A 132 -22.68 1.58 -10.24
N TRP A 133 -21.41 1.25 -10.02
CA TRP A 133 -20.96 0.63 -8.78
C TRP A 133 -20.37 1.68 -7.83
N GLU A 134 -21.02 1.89 -6.67
CA GLU A 134 -20.65 2.93 -5.68
C GLU A 134 -20.35 2.36 -4.28
N GLY A 135 -19.96 1.08 -4.20
CA GLY A 135 -19.86 0.34 -2.94
C GLY A 135 -18.55 0.49 -2.16
N TRP A 136 -17.89 1.66 -2.14
CA TRP A 136 -16.70 1.86 -1.27
C TRP A 136 -17.07 2.50 0.07
N SER A 137 -16.17 2.38 1.04
CA SER A 137 -16.34 2.90 2.39
C SER A 137 -15.57 4.20 2.62
N LYS A 138 -15.85 4.88 3.74
CA LYS A 138 -15.09 6.05 4.17
C LYS A 138 -13.62 5.72 4.49
N THR A 139 -13.29 4.46 4.80
CA THR A 139 -11.91 4.07 5.08
C THR A 139 -11.05 3.99 3.83
N ALA A 140 -11.65 3.89 2.64
CA ALA A 140 -10.92 3.91 1.36
C ALA A 140 -10.09 5.19 1.18
N VAL A 141 -10.65 6.35 1.54
CA VAL A 141 -9.96 7.65 1.45
C VAL A 141 -8.75 7.70 2.38
N ASN A 142 -8.92 7.19 3.60
CA ASN A 142 -7.84 7.17 4.58
C ASN A 142 -6.69 6.27 4.10
N ALA A 143 -7.02 5.10 3.53
CA ALA A 143 -6.03 4.19 2.95
C ALA A 143 -5.33 4.79 1.71
N ALA A 144 -6.07 5.46 0.82
CA ALA A 144 -5.48 6.21 -0.29
C ALA A 144 -4.52 7.30 0.21
N ALA A 145 -4.90 8.01 1.27
CA ALA A 145 -4.06 9.03 1.89
C ALA A 145 -2.81 8.43 2.55
N ALA A 146 -2.95 7.30 3.25
CA ALA A 146 -1.85 6.56 3.86
C ALA A 146 -0.84 6.05 2.83
N ASN A 147 -1.31 5.68 1.64
CA ASN A 147 -0.49 5.13 0.56
C ASN A 147 0.02 6.20 -0.43
N GLY A 148 -0.26 7.49 -0.22
CA GLY A 148 0.26 8.54 -1.09
C GLY A 148 -0.47 8.67 -2.43
N ARG A 149 -1.71 8.19 -2.53
CA ARG A 149 -2.50 8.21 -3.77
C ARG A 149 -3.23 9.56 -3.94
N LEU A 150 -2.49 10.61 -4.29
CA LEU A 150 -3.05 11.95 -4.54
C LEU A 150 -4.03 11.97 -5.72
N ASP A 151 -3.76 11.18 -6.76
CA ASP A 151 -4.64 10.96 -7.89
C ASP A 151 -6.03 10.47 -7.46
N MET A 152 -6.08 9.48 -6.55
CA MET A 152 -7.35 9.00 -6.00
C MET A 152 -8.04 10.02 -5.11
N ILE A 153 -7.29 10.79 -4.31
CA ILE A 153 -7.89 11.86 -3.49
C ILE A 153 -8.55 12.92 -4.38
N LYS A 154 -7.88 13.34 -5.46
CA LYS A 154 -8.44 14.26 -6.46
C LYS A 154 -9.69 13.67 -7.09
N TYR A 155 -9.60 12.43 -7.55
CA TYR A 155 -10.71 11.72 -8.17
C TYR A 155 -11.96 11.67 -7.27
N LEU A 156 -11.78 11.24 -6.02
CA LEU A 156 -12.90 11.13 -5.07
C LEU A 156 -13.48 12.50 -4.68
N TYR A 157 -12.65 13.54 -4.65
CA TYR A 157 -13.09 14.91 -4.41
C TYR A 157 -13.90 15.49 -5.58
N GLU A 158 -13.38 15.36 -6.81
CA GLU A 158 -13.99 15.90 -8.04
C GLU A 158 -15.35 15.26 -8.34
N HIS A 159 -15.50 13.97 -8.03
CA HIS A 159 -16.75 13.24 -8.21
C HIS A 159 -17.70 13.31 -6.99
N HIS A 160 -17.36 14.08 -5.94
CA HIS A 160 -18.15 14.20 -4.70
C HIS A 160 -18.49 12.87 -4.02
N LEU A 161 -17.58 11.91 -4.13
CA LEU A 161 -17.81 10.51 -3.75
C LEU A 161 -17.59 10.23 -2.26
N THR A 162 -17.12 11.23 -1.50
CA THR A 162 -16.76 11.04 -0.10
C THR A 162 -16.66 12.35 0.68
N THR A 163 -16.65 12.21 2.00
CA THR A 163 -16.27 13.27 2.95
C THR A 163 -14.89 12.96 3.49
N PHE A 164 -13.98 13.92 3.40
CA PHE A 164 -12.67 13.82 4.02
C PHE A 164 -12.78 13.97 5.53
N THR A 165 -12.01 13.17 6.27
CA THR A 165 -11.93 13.22 7.73
C THR A 165 -10.52 13.56 8.15
N THR A 166 -10.32 13.94 9.42
CA THR A 166 -8.98 14.18 9.98
C THR A 166 -8.07 12.96 9.86
N ASN A 167 -8.64 11.74 9.87
CA ASN A 167 -7.87 10.51 9.72
C ASN A 167 -7.08 10.45 8.41
N ALA A 168 -7.64 10.93 7.30
CA ALA A 168 -6.92 10.98 6.02
C ALA A 168 -5.69 11.91 6.10
N MET A 169 -5.80 13.02 6.83
CA MET A 169 -4.68 13.92 7.07
C MET A 169 -3.64 13.32 8.02
N ASP A 170 -4.09 12.68 9.09
CA ASP A 170 -3.23 12.02 10.07
C ASP A 170 -2.44 10.87 9.42
N ASP A 171 -3.11 10.06 8.59
CA ASP A 171 -2.48 8.94 7.86
C ASP A 171 -1.51 9.43 6.79
N ALA A 172 -1.83 10.51 6.06
CA ALA A 172 -0.90 11.14 5.13
C ALA A 172 0.34 11.70 5.84
N ALA A 173 0.17 12.34 7.00
CA ALA A 173 1.26 12.89 7.79
C ALA A 173 2.16 11.79 8.36
N LYS A 174 1.55 10.75 8.92
CA LYS A 174 2.25 9.56 9.43
C LYS A 174 3.14 8.91 8.37
N ASN A 175 2.76 8.94 7.09
CA ASN A 175 3.53 8.33 5.99
C ASN A 175 4.33 9.35 5.16
N GLY A 176 4.43 10.61 5.59
CA GLY A 176 5.29 11.60 4.94
C GLY A 176 4.77 12.15 3.62
N HIS A 177 3.45 12.10 3.40
CA HIS A 177 2.84 12.52 2.13
C HIS A 177 2.45 14.00 2.15
N LEU A 178 3.46 14.88 2.22
CA LEU A 178 3.26 16.34 2.29
C LEU A 178 2.40 16.91 1.16
N TYR A 179 2.52 16.37 -0.06
CA TYR A 179 1.72 16.78 -1.21
C TYR A 179 0.22 16.52 -1.04
N ILE A 180 -0.16 15.48 -0.28
CA ILE A 180 -1.56 15.22 0.08
C ILE A 180 -2.03 16.21 1.14
N ILE A 181 -1.20 16.47 2.16
CA ILE A 181 -1.51 17.44 3.21
C ILE A 181 -1.78 18.81 2.59
N ASN A 182 -0.91 19.27 1.69
CA ASN A 182 -1.10 20.53 0.95
C ASN A 182 -2.44 20.54 0.22
N TYR A 183 -2.74 19.50 -0.55
CA TYR A 183 -3.99 19.41 -1.30
C TYR A 183 -5.22 19.46 -0.40
N LEU A 184 -5.22 18.71 0.70
CA LEU A 184 -6.33 18.66 1.65
C LEU A 184 -6.53 20.01 2.38
N LEU A 185 -5.45 20.72 2.70
CA LEU A 185 -5.53 22.05 3.34
C LEU A 185 -5.97 23.15 2.38
N GLU A 186 -5.45 23.16 1.15
CA GLU A 186 -5.84 24.13 0.11
C GLU A 186 -7.33 24.10 -0.18
N HIS A 187 -7.93 22.90 -0.15
CA HIS A 187 -9.35 22.69 -0.41
C HIS A 187 -10.20 22.68 0.88
N GLN A 188 -9.61 22.96 2.05
CA GLN A 188 -10.27 22.98 3.36
C GLN A 188 -11.02 21.67 3.69
N LEU A 189 -10.46 20.54 3.24
CA LEU A 189 -11.08 19.21 3.37
C LEU A 189 -10.78 18.55 4.71
N ALA A 190 -9.66 18.89 5.33
CA ALA A 190 -9.24 18.37 6.62
C ALA A 190 -8.33 19.37 7.33
N THR A 191 -8.14 19.17 8.64
CA THR A 191 -7.25 19.98 9.48
C THR A 191 -6.18 19.09 10.12
N CYS A 192 -4.96 19.62 10.27
CA CYS A 192 -3.90 18.90 10.95
C CYS A 192 -4.25 18.73 12.44
N THR A 193 -4.19 17.50 12.93
CA THR A 193 -4.25 17.21 14.36
C THR A 193 -2.84 17.20 14.95
N THR A 194 -2.74 17.27 16.27
CA THR A 194 -1.45 17.06 16.96
C THR A 194 -0.91 15.66 16.74
N ASN A 195 -1.80 14.66 16.66
CA ASN A 195 -1.43 13.26 16.42
C ASN A 195 -0.78 13.06 15.04
N ALA A 196 -1.25 13.78 14.01
CA ALA A 196 -0.65 13.79 12.69
C ALA A 196 0.84 14.16 12.75
N MET A 197 1.13 15.22 13.51
CA MET A 197 2.47 15.79 13.61
C MET A 197 3.39 14.98 14.50
N ASP A 198 2.87 14.49 15.62
CA ASP A 198 3.62 13.62 16.52
C ASP A 198 3.98 12.30 15.81
N SER A 199 3.07 11.77 14.97
CA SER A 199 3.33 10.59 14.14
C SER A 199 4.33 10.87 13.02
N ALA A 200 4.22 12.01 12.34
CA ALA A 200 5.17 12.42 11.30
C ALA A 200 6.59 12.57 11.88
N ALA A 201 6.71 13.15 13.07
CA ALA A 201 7.99 13.30 13.77
C ALA A 201 8.57 11.94 14.19
N SER A 202 7.74 11.06 14.74
CA SER A 202 8.13 9.70 15.14
C SER A 202 8.59 8.82 13.97
N ASN A 203 8.17 9.13 12.74
CA ASN A 203 8.55 8.42 11.51
C ASN A 203 9.61 9.17 10.68
N GLY A 204 10.13 10.30 11.16
CA GLY A 204 11.24 10.99 10.51
C GLY A 204 10.84 11.87 9.32
N HIS A 205 9.57 12.23 9.19
CA HIS A 205 9.08 13.06 8.09
C HIS A 205 9.26 14.55 8.39
N LEU A 206 10.52 15.02 8.34
CA LEU A 206 10.89 16.40 8.66
C LEU A 206 10.14 17.44 7.80
N ASP A 207 9.92 17.16 6.52
CA ASP A 207 9.20 18.02 5.59
C ASP A 207 7.74 18.24 6.02
N VAL A 208 7.07 17.19 6.50
CA VAL A 208 5.75 17.27 7.09
C VAL A 208 5.79 18.02 8.42
N VAL A 209 6.80 17.80 9.26
CA VAL A 209 6.94 18.48 10.57
C VAL A 209 7.19 19.98 10.42
N GLU A 210 8.04 20.38 9.46
CA GLU A 210 8.40 21.77 9.18
C GLU A 210 7.22 22.57 8.60
N PHE A 211 6.40 21.92 7.77
CA PHE A 211 5.36 22.59 6.99
C PHE A 211 4.35 23.39 7.85
N PRO A 212 3.72 22.83 8.90
CA PRO A 212 2.81 23.58 9.76
C PRO A 212 3.53 24.59 10.65
N HIS A 213 4.77 24.33 11.08
CA HIS A 213 5.54 25.27 11.92
C HIS A 213 5.84 26.59 11.20
N LYS A 214 5.82 26.62 9.86
CA LYS A 214 5.90 27.87 9.09
C LYS A 214 4.69 28.80 9.28
N TYR A 215 3.54 28.26 9.68
CA TYR A 215 2.26 28.98 9.71
C TYR A 215 1.51 28.88 11.05
N ARG A 216 1.86 27.95 11.94
CA ARG A 216 1.25 27.71 13.26
C ARG A 216 2.28 27.16 14.25
N GLU A 217 2.41 27.79 15.42
CA GLU A 217 3.35 27.37 16.48
C GLU A 217 2.84 26.17 17.30
N GLU A 218 1.53 25.89 17.34
CA GLU A 218 0.90 24.96 18.30
C GLU A 218 0.50 23.58 17.70
N VAL A 219 1.34 22.92 16.89
CA VAL A 219 0.92 21.68 16.17
C VAL A 219 1.57 20.38 16.65
N CYS A 220 2.74 20.40 17.30
CA CYS A 220 3.29 19.20 17.95
C CYS A 220 3.07 19.22 19.46
N THR A 221 3.22 18.06 20.09
CA THR A 221 3.37 17.92 21.55
C THR A 221 4.79 17.47 21.91
N THR A 222 5.08 17.29 23.20
CA THR A 222 6.35 16.65 23.64
C THR A 222 6.52 15.26 23.04
N ALA A 223 5.43 14.57 22.68
CA ALA A 223 5.45 13.26 22.06
C ALA A 223 6.15 13.25 20.69
N ALA A 224 6.08 14.34 19.91
CA ALA A 224 6.82 14.46 18.65
C ALA A 224 8.34 14.36 18.87
N MET A 225 8.85 15.09 19.87
CA MET A 225 10.29 15.07 20.17
C MET A 225 10.70 13.71 20.74
N GLU A 226 9.92 13.14 21.66
CA GLU A 226 10.19 11.82 22.24
C GLU A 226 10.18 10.70 21.18
N GLY A 227 9.18 10.69 20.30
CA GLY A 227 9.09 9.71 19.22
C GLY A 227 10.26 9.82 18.25
N ALA A 228 10.61 11.05 17.83
CA ALA A 228 11.77 11.29 16.97
C ALA A 228 13.11 10.90 17.65
N LEU A 229 13.22 11.08 18.97
CA LEU A 229 14.38 10.65 19.75
C LEU A 229 14.51 9.14 19.80
N LEU A 230 13.42 8.44 20.15
CA LEU A 230 13.39 6.98 20.26
C LEU A 230 13.61 6.27 18.91
N ALA A 231 13.20 6.90 17.81
CA ALA A 231 13.37 6.39 16.46
C ALA A 231 14.68 6.84 15.76
N ASP A 232 15.55 7.57 16.47
CA ASP A 232 16.84 8.09 15.97
C ASP A 232 16.73 9.03 14.74
N HIS A 233 15.66 9.81 14.68
CA HIS A 233 15.43 10.83 13.64
C HIS A 233 16.09 12.16 14.01
N LEU A 234 17.43 12.20 13.93
CA LEU A 234 18.26 13.32 14.38
C LEU A 234 17.91 14.67 13.74
N ASP A 235 17.51 14.67 12.47
CA ASP A 235 17.11 15.87 11.71
C ASP A 235 15.80 16.47 12.26
N VAL A 236 14.80 15.63 12.52
CA VAL A 236 13.56 16.03 13.19
C VAL A 236 13.83 16.54 14.61
N VAL A 237 14.67 15.85 15.38
CA VAL A 237 15.04 16.26 16.75
C VAL A 237 15.73 17.63 16.74
N LYS A 238 16.69 17.85 15.84
CA LYS A 238 17.36 19.15 15.67
C LYS A 238 16.37 20.25 15.35
N PHE A 239 15.46 19.99 14.41
CA PHE A 239 14.44 20.95 14.02
C PHE A 239 13.52 21.30 15.20
N LEU A 240 12.95 20.29 15.87
CA LEU A 240 12.05 20.49 17.00
C LEU A 240 12.77 21.17 18.17
N HIS A 241 14.04 20.87 18.44
CA HIS A 241 14.80 21.51 19.52
C HIS A 241 15.04 23.01 19.28
N VAL A 242 15.26 23.41 18.02
CA VAL A 242 15.47 24.82 17.67
C VAL A 242 14.15 25.60 17.68
N ASN A 243 13.06 24.96 17.25
CA ASN A 243 11.78 25.63 16.99
C ASN A 243 10.74 25.45 18.11
N ARG A 244 11.01 24.66 19.16
CA ARG A 244 10.07 24.41 20.25
C ARG A 244 10.69 24.62 21.63
N HIS A 245 9.84 24.83 22.63
CA HIS A 245 10.25 25.19 23.99
C HIS A 245 9.96 24.09 25.03
N GLU A 246 9.13 23.10 24.71
CA GLU A 246 8.67 22.10 25.69
C GLU A 246 9.66 20.97 25.94
N GLY A 247 10.64 20.76 25.05
CA GLY A 247 11.67 19.74 25.20
C GLY A 247 11.14 18.31 25.14
N CYS A 248 11.89 17.37 25.74
CA CYS A 248 11.54 15.95 25.87
C CYS A 248 11.60 15.53 27.34
N SER A 249 11.04 14.37 27.70
CA SER A 249 11.21 13.83 29.06
C SER A 249 12.62 13.26 29.28
N GLN A 250 13.07 13.28 30.54
CA GLN A 250 14.35 12.67 30.95
C GLN A 250 14.41 11.17 30.58
N GLY A 251 13.30 10.44 30.74
CA GLY A 251 13.24 9.02 30.39
C GLY A 251 13.43 8.75 28.89
N ALA A 252 12.95 9.65 28.02
CA ALA A 252 13.19 9.56 26.58
C ALA A 252 14.68 9.80 26.25
N MET A 253 15.35 10.73 26.93
CA MET A 253 16.80 10.94 26.77
C MET A 253 17.63 9.75 27.24
N GLU A 254 17.27 9.14 28.38
CA GLU A 254 17.98 7.95 28.90
C GLU A 254 17.76 6.73 27.99
N SER A 255 16.56 6.57 27.46
CA SER A 255 16.19 5.47 26.55
C SER A 255 16.80 5.62 25.15
N ALA A 256 17.08 6.86 24.73
CA ALA A 256 17.72 7.14 23.44
C ALA A 256 19.18 6.66 23.36
N GLY A 257 19.82 6.21 24.45
CA GLY A 257 21.07 5.44 24.42
C GLY A 257 22.23 6.03 23.59
N ASP A 258 23.14 5.18 23.10
CA ASP A 258 24.39 5.54 22.38
C ASP A 258 24.16 6.02 20.92
N HIS A 259 22.93 6.45 20.60
CA HIS A 259 22.50 6.88 19.27
C HIS A 259 23.13 8.23 18.85
N GLY A 260 23.07 8.56 17.55
CA GLY A 260 23.68 9.79 17.00
C GLY A 260 23.21 11.08 17.69
N ILE A 261 22.01 11.04 18.26
CA ILE A 261 21.40 12.07 19.09
C ILE A 261 22.14 12.30 20.41
N TYR A 262 22.57 11.25 21.11
CA TYR A 262 23.33 11.42 22.36
C TYR A 262 24.67 12.09 22.09
N ARG A 263 25.36 11.72 21.00
CA ARG A 263 26.58 12.43 20.55
C ARG A 263 26.31 13.87 20.20
N TRP A 264 25.15 14.17 19.60
CA TRP A 264 24.73 15.53 19.34
C TRP A 264 24.54 16.28 20.65
N PHE A 265 23.74 15.83 21.62
CA PHE A 265 23.60 16.49 22.93
C PHE A 265 24.92 16.57 23.73
N ALA A 266 25.75 15.53 23.71
CA ALA A 266 27.05 15.50 24.37
C ALA A 266 28.06 16.48 23.75
N SER A 267 27.87 16.87 22.49
CA SER A 267 28.68 17.95 21.90
C SER A 267 28.38 19.31 22.52
N TRP A 268 27.17 19.51 23.08
CA TRP A 268 26.75 20.78 23.68
C TRP A 268 27.20 20.90 25.15
N THR A 269 27.19 19.79 25.91
CA THR A 269 27.82 19.75 27.24
C THR A 269 29.32 20.05 27.14
N ARG A 270 29.99 19.57 26.08
CA ARG A 270 31.42 19.82 25.85
C ARG A 270 31.75 21.27 25.48
N ILE A 271 30.79 22.02 24.95
CA ILE A 271 30.92 23.44 24.54
C ILE A 271 30.42 24.40 25.66
N GLY A 272 29.88 23.87 26.77
CA GLY A 272 29.38 24.69 27.89
C GLY A 272 28.02 25.34 27.63
N LEU A 273 27.23 24.81 26.69
CA LEU A 273 25.87 25.26 26.39
C LEU A 273 24.85 24.55 27.30
N GLU A 274 25.02 24.63 28.63
CA GLU A 274 24.14 24.00 29.62
C GLU A 274 22.68 24.46 29.49
N SER A 275 22.45 25.68 28.98
CA SER A 275 21.12 26.24 28.72
C SER A 275 20.33 25.55 27.62
N ALA A 276 20.96 24.73 26.78
CA ALA A 276 20.28 23.92 25.78
C ALA A 276 19.91 22.52 26.32
N LEU A 277 20.76 21.92 27.17
CA LEU A 277 20.41 20.69 27.89
C LEU A 277 19.25 20.91 28.86
N MET A 278 19.24 22.04 29.57
CA MET A 278 18.18 22.38 30.52
C MET A 278 16.77 22.37 29.89
N ARG A 279 16.65 22.76 28.62
CA ARG A 279 15.37 22.75 27.88
C ARG A 279 14.80 21.36 27.65
N CYS A 280 15.64 20.33 27.60
CA CYS A 280 15.22 18.93 27.42
C CYS A 280 15.17 18.13 28.74
N THR A 281 15.63 18.70 29.86
CA THR A 281 15.62 18.01 31.17
C THR A 281 14.59 18.58 32.15
N GLY A 282 13.88 19.66 31.79
CA GLY A 282 12.91 20.31 32.66
C GLY A 282 13.51 20.91 33.94
N LEU A 283 14.79 21.30 33.88
CA LEU A 283 15.53 21.99 34.96
C LEU A 283 15.74 23.46 34.59
#